data_AF-A0A1D8JGS4-F1
#
_entry.id   AF-A0A1D8JGS4-F1
#
_cell.length_a   1.000
_cell.length_b   1.000
_cell.length_c   1.000
_cell.angle_alpha   90.00
_cell.angle_beta   90.00
_cell.angle_gamma   90.00
#
_symmetry.space_group_name_H-M   'P 1'
#
loop_
_entity.id
_entity.type
_entity.pdbx_description
1 polymer ?
#
loop_
_entity_poly.entity_id
_entity_poly.type
_entity_poly.pdbx_seq_one_letter_code
_entity_poly.pdbx_strand_id
1 'polypeptide(L)'
;MPEIKRSLKAFYRKVEDANIPAFLKAIRTLKNWQPEILNSFAFNYSNGFLVGINNKTKVTKRNAYGFRRFDHARAKVLLNIKYKTIGTYLVG
;
A
#
# COMPACT_ATOMS: atom_id res chain seq x y z
N MET A 1 -15.53 -2.32 -17.68
CA MET A 1 -14.14 -2.73 -18.00
C MET A 1 -13.55 -2.14 -19.27
N PRO A 2 -14.22 -2.20 -20.45
CA PRO A 2 -13.64 -1.67 -21.69
C PRO A 2 -13.32 -0.18 -21.64
N GLU A 3 -14.18 0.60 -20.99
CA GLU A 3 -13.99 2.03 -20.77
C GLU A 3 -12.76 2.35 -19.93
N ILE A 4 -12.60 1.72 -18.74
CA ILE A 4 -11.44 1.92 -17.86
C ILE A 4 -10.12 1.64 -18.60
N LYS A 5 -10.08 0.54 -19.37
CA LYS A 5 -8.90 0.18 -20.18
C LYS A 5 -8.62 1.22 -21.26
N ARG A 6 -9.66 1.78 -21.88
CA ARG A 6 -9.53 2.85 -22.90
C ARG A 6 -9.01 4.15 -22.26
N SER A 7 -9.61 4.56 -21.14
CA SER A 7 -9.22 5.76 -20.39
C SER A 7 -7.78 5.66 -19.88
N LEU A 8 -7.35 4.49 -19.40
CA LEU A 8 -5.98 4.26 -18.96
C LEU A 8 -4.97 4.38 -20.11
N LYS A 9 -5.29 3.81 -21.28
CA LYS A 9 -4.45 3.98 -22.49
C LYS A 9 -4.37 5.44 -22.94
N ALA A 10 -5.50 6.15 -22.93
CA ALA A 10 -5.54 7.58 -23.25
C ALA A 10 -4.69 8.40 -22.28
N PHE A 11 -4.70 8.06 -20.99
CA PHE A 11 -3.84 8.67 -19.99
C PHE A 11 -2.35 8.43 -20.27
N TYR A 12 -1.94 7.20 -20.57
CA TYR A 12 -0.54 6.93 -20.94
C TYR A 12 -0.09 7.76 -22.13
N ARG A 13 -0.95 7.87 -23.16
CA ARG A 13 -0.60 8.65 -24.34
C ARG A 13 -0.40 10.13 -24.02
N LYS A 14 -1.29 10.73 -23.23
CA LYS A 14 -1.14 12.12 -22.76
C LYS A 14 0.17 12.35 -21.99
N VAL A 15 0.59 11.38 -21.17
CA VAL A 15 1.85 11.49 -20.43
C VAL A 15 3.07 11.36 -21.35
N GLU A 16 3.03 10.46 -22.32
CA GLU A 16 4.08 10.31 -23.33
C GLU A 16 4.22 11.59 -24.16
N ASP A 17 3.11 12.16 -24.62
CA ASP A 17 3.07 13.39 -25.41
C ASP A 17 3.58 14.60 -24.59
N ALA A 18 3.27 14.67 -23.29
CA ALA A 18 3.77 15.72 -22.40
C ALA A 18 5.27 15.59 -22.07
N ASN A 19 5.86 14.40 -22.24
CA ASN A 19 7.28 14.11 -22.09
C ASN A 19 7.92 14.60 -20.75
N ILE A 20 7.16 14.59 -19.66
CA ILE A 20 7.66 14.98 -18.33
C ILE A 20 8.39 13.77 -17.71
N PRO A 21 9.71 13.83 -17.43
CA PRO A 21 10.50 12.66 -17.00
C PRO A 21 9.96 11.96 -15.76
N ALA A 22 9.47 12.71 -14.77
CA ALA A 22 8.86 12.16 -13.56
C ALA A 22 7.61 11.32 -13.88
N PHE A 23 6.78 11.77 -14.82
CA PHE A 23 5.56 11.07 -15.21
C PHE A 23 5.83 9.89 -16.13
N LEU A 24 6.84 9.98 -17.01
CA LEU A 24 7.30 8.82 -17.79
C LEU A 24 7.72 7.65 -16.87
N LYS A 25 8.45 7.95 -15.79
CA LYS A 25 8.80 6.95 -14.78
C LYS A 25 7.56 6.40 -14.07
N ALA A 26 6.59 7.25 -13.74
CA ALA A 26 5.35 6.85 -13.09
C ALA A 26 4.50 5.91 -13.98
N ILE A 27 4.29 6.25 -15.26
CA ILE A 27 3.50 5.41 -16.17
C ILE A 27 4.19 4.07 -16.46
N ARG A 28 5.52 4.01 -16.40
CA ARG A 28 6.24 2.72 -16.51
C ARG A 28 5.83 1.77 -15.38
N THR A 29 5.74 2.28 -14.14
CA THR A 29 5.23 1.48 -13.01
C THR A 29 3.78 1.09 -13.24
N LEU A 30 2.92 2.01 -13.69
CA LEU A 30 1.51 1.69 -13.96
C LEU A 30 1.34 0.62 -15.05
N LYS A 31 2.17 0.66 -16.10
CA LYS A 31 2.17 -0.36 -17.17
C LYS A 31 2.58 -1.73 -16.63
N ASN A 32 3.61 -1.79 -15.78
CA ASN A 32 4.09 -3.04 -15.18
C ASN A 32 3.03 -3.71 -14.29
N TRP A 33 2.19 -2.93 -13.60
CA TRP A 33 1.15 -3.41 -12.70
C TRP A 33 -0.27 -3.26 -13.26
N GLN A 34 -0.38 -3.06 -14.58
CA GLN A 34 -1.66 -2.81 -15.24
C GLN A 34 -2.67 -3.96 -15.01
N PRO A 35 -2.28 -5.25 -15.11
CA PRO A 35 -3.21 -6.35 -14.86
C PRO A 35 -3.85 -6.29 -13.46
N GLU A 36 -3.06 -6.05 -12.42
CA GLU A 36 -3.50 -5.97 -11.03
C GLU A 36 -4.38 -4.74 -10.79
N ILE A 37 -4.00 -3.59 -11.37
CA ILE A 37 -4.80 -2.37 -11.31
C ILE A 37 -6.17 -2.60 -11.95
N LEU A 38 -6.22 -3.17 -13.14
CA LEU A 38 -7.50 -3.48 -13.82
C LEU A 38 -8.32 -4.51 -13.02
N ASN A 39 -7.67 -5.52 -12.44
CA ASN A 39 -8.34 -6.49 -11.58
C ASN A 39 -8.91 -5.84 -10.31
N SER A 40 -8.27 -4.83 -9.74
CA SER A 40 -8.82 -4.12 -8.56
C SER A 40 -10.13 -3.38 -8.85
N PHE A 41 -10.42 -3.05 -10.12
CA PHE A 41 -11.73 -2.52 -10.52
C PHE A 41 -12.77 -3.63 -10.76
N ALA A 42 -12.32 -4.89 -10.92
CA ALA A 42 -13.18 -6.04 -11.19
C ALA A 42 -13.75 -6.63 -9.92
N PHE A 43 -12.96 -6.57 -8.84
CA PHE A 43 -13.30 -7.14 -7.55
C PHE A 43 -13.54 -6.03 -6.53
N ASN A 44 -14.60 -6.16 -5.73
CA ASN A 44 -14.92 -5.20 -4.68
C ASN A 44 -14.06 -5.41 -3.41
N TYR A 45 -12.74 -5.57 -3.57
CA TYR A 45 -11.82 -5.69 -2.44
C TYR A 45 -11.42 -4.29 -1.96
N SER A 46 -11.68 -4.00 -0.69
CA SER A 46 -11.20 -2.76 -0.08
C SER A 46 -9.76 -2.93 0.40
N ASN A 47 -8.90 -1.96 0.08
CA ASN A 47 -7.56 -1.86 0.67
C ASN A 47 -7.59 -1.38 2.13
N GLY A 48 -8.78 -1.11 2.70
CA GLY A 48 -8.95 -0.50 4.02
C GLY A 48 -8.30 -1.30 5.14
N PHE A 49 -8.43 -2.63 5.12
CA PHE A 49 -7.81 -3.50 6.12
C PHE A 49 -6.27 -3.43 6.07
N LEU A 50 -5.68 -3.51 4.86
CA LEU A 50 -4.23 -3.41 4.66
C LEU A 50 -3.71 -2.02 5.05
N VAL A 51 -4.44 -0.96 4.70
CA VAL A 51 -4.13 0.42 5.11
C VAL A 51 -4.14 0.55 6.63
N GLY A 52 -5.13 -0.04 7.30
CA GLY A 52 -5.23 -0.07 8.77
C GLY A 52 -4.02 -0.74 9.42
N ILE A 53 -3.60 -1.90 8.90
CA ILE A 53 -2.38 -2.61 9.34
C ILE A 53 -1.13 -1.74 9.18
N ASN A 54 -0.97 -1.12 8.01
CA ASN A 54 0.19 -0.29 7.72
C ASN A 54 0.26 0.95 8.63
N ASN A 55 -0.87 1.61 8.87
CA ASN A 55 -0.94 2.77 9.76
C ASN A 55 -0.62 2.38 11.21
N LYS A 56 -1.21 1.29 11.71
CA LYS A 56 -0.94 0.82 13.07
C LYS A 56 0.54 0.44 13.25
N THR A 57 1.13 -0.24 12.27
CA THR A 57 2.57 -0.56 12.26
C THR A 57 3.43 0.70 12.25
N LYS A 58 3.09 1.72 11.44
CA LYS A 58 3.80 3.02 11.43
C LYS A 58 3.71 3.72 12.79
N VAL A 59 2.54 3.72 13.44
CA VAL A 59 2.36 4.27 14.79
C VAL A 59 3.23 3.51 15.80
N THR A 60 3.21 2.17 15.78
CA THR A 60 4.05 1.35 16.65
C THR A 60 5.53 1.67 16.48
N LYS A 61 6.02 1.79 15.24
CA LYS A 61 7.42 2.18 14.96
C LYS A 61 7.76 3.56 15.51
N ARG A 62 6.85 4.53 15.35
CA ARG A 62 7.04 5.90 15.85
C ARG A 62 7.12 5.93 17.38
N ASN A 63 6.20 5.25 18.06
CA ASN A 63 6.16 5.19 19.52
C ASN A 63 7.36 4.45 20.12
N ALA A 64 7.97 3.54 19.38
CA ALA A 64 9.19 2.85 19.79
C ALA A 64 10.47 3.65 19.52
N TYR A 65 10.39 4.83 18.87
CA TYR A 65 11.54 5.60 18.38
C TYR A 65 12.45 4.78 17.43
N GLY A 66 11.83 3.88 16.67
CA GLY A 66 12.53 2.92 15.81
C GLY A 66 12.88 1.61 16.51
N PHE A 67 13.23 0.60 15.71
CA PHE A 67 13.64 -0.71 16.22
C PHE A 67 15.06 -1.00 15.76
N ARG A 68 15.93 -1.37 16.69
CA ARG A 68 17.31 -1.81 16.37
C ARG A 68 17.36 -3.21 15.77
N ARG A 69 16.40 -4.07 16.15
CA ARG A 69 16.29 -5.45 15.66
C ARG A 69 14.92 -5.67 15.00
N PHE A 70 14.93 -6.33 13.84
CA PHE A 70 13.72 -6.58 13.07
C PHE A 70 12.77 -7.58 13.73
N ASP A 71 13.30 -8.58 14.43
CA ASP A 71 12.50 -9.55 15.18
C ASP A 71 11.65 -8.90 16.28
N HIS A 72 12.19 -7.89 16.97
CA HIS A 72 11.43 -7.11 17.95
C HIS A 72 10.33 -6.28 17.27
N ALA A 73 10.62 -5.66 16.12
CA ALA A 73 9.62 -4.96 15.33
C ALA A 73 8.49 -5.90 14.91
N ARG A 74 8.84 -7.09 14.40
CA ARG A 74 7.89 -8.13 13.99
C ARG A 74 7.05 -8.62 15.16
N ALA A 75 7.66 -8.92 16.30
CA ALA A 75 6.96 -9.37 17.50
C ALA A 75 5.95 -8.31 17.98
N LYS A 76 6.34 -7.03 18.02
CA LYS A 76 5.45 -5.93 18.44
C LYS A 76 4.28 -5.73 17.47
N VAL A 77 4.53 -5.83 16.16
CA VAL A 77 3.48 -5.77 15.13
C VAL A 77 2.50 -6.94 15.26
N LEU A 78 3.00 -8.17 15.42
CA LEU A 78 2.16 -9.36 15.60
C LEU A 78 1.33 -9.28 16.89
N LEU A 79 1.92 -8.84 18.00
CA LEU A 79 1.19 -8.62 19.24
C LEU A 79 0.03 -7.63 19.06
N ASN A 80 0.27 -6.53 18.36
CA ASN A 80 -0.73 -5.47 18.16
C ASN A 80 -1.82 -5.79 17.13
N ILE A 81 -1.56 -6.69 16.17
CA ILE A 81 -2.49 -7.00 15.08
C ILE A 81 -3.20 -8.32 15.35
N LYS A 82 -2.45 -9.37 15.71
CA LYS A 82 -2.95 -10.75 15.87
C LYS A 82 -3.36 -11.07 17.31
N TYR A 83 -2.65 -10.53 18.31
CA TYR A 83 -2.86 -10.86 19.72
C TYR A 83 -3.31 -9.64 20.54
N LYS A 84 -4.25 -8.87 19.99
CA LYS A 84 -4.72 -7.58 20.55
C LYS A 84 -5.09 -7.66 22.02
N THR A 85 -5.74 -8.74 22.43
CA THR A 85 -6.20 -8.98 23.80
C THR A 85 -5.06 -9.18 24.78
N ILE A 86 -3.90 -9.69 24.34
CA ILE A 86 -2.72 -9.88 25.20
C ILE A 86 -1.93 -8.57 25.30
N GLY A 87 -1.82 -7.83 24.19
CA GLY A 87 -1.06 -6.58 24.11
C GLY A 87 -1.61 -5.44 24.97
N THR A 88 -2.89 -5.44 25.32
CA THR A 88 -3.52 -4.43 26.19
C THR A 88 -3.06 -4.49 27.64
N TYR A 89 -2.64 -5.66 28.14
CA TYR A 89 -2.18 -5.85 29.53
C TYR A 89 -0.70 -5.51 29.74
N LEU A 90 0.04 -5.19 28.68
CA LEU A 90 1.48 -4.90 28.72
C LEU A 90 1.80 -3.41 28.49
N VAL A 91 0.78 -2.56 28.51
CA VAL A 91 0.89 -1.10 28.33
C VAL A 91 0.18 -0.36 29.47
N GLY A 92 0.01 -1.02 30.61
CA GLY A 92 -0.32 -0.39 31.89
C GLY A 92 0.96 -0.01 32.62
#